data_AF-F9UGY3-F1
#
_entry.id   AF-F9UGY3-F1
#
_cell.length_a   1.000
_cell.length_b   1.000
_cell.length_c   1.000
_cell.angle_alpha   90.00
_cell.angle_beta   90.00
_cell.angle_gamma   90.00
#
_symmetry.space_group_name_H-M   'P 1'
#
loop_
_entity.id
_entity.type
_entity.pdbx_description
1 polymer ?
#
loop_
_entity_poly.entity_id
_entity_poly.type
_entity_poly.pdbx_seq_one_letter_code
_entity_poly.pdbx_strand_id
1 'polypeptide(L)'
;MSSLPERREQIRLVHAAFIRQVVALTQRPEGRAELEALLAGAEQQGWSALVAVLRRIAKGERSPALLNGLDEEDGVIAESVLRGLQDPSSLPDPSQAQDPTLAAPGLAHMIHAARTDPQALVLIGNMADQMSKVGGSMARLAGVVRPLINGERNPDQLCRGMDTQTRQLVLEILGELGKLEAH
;
A
#
# COMPACT_ATOMS: atom_id res chain seq x y z
N MET A 1 -12.73 8.58 -10.70
CA MET A 1 -13.45 7.31 -10.46
C MET A 1 -12.42 6.22 -10.59
N SER A 2 -11.96 5.63 -9.48
CA SER A 2 -10.91 4.61 -9.51
C SER A 2 -11.39 3.39 -10.29
N SER A 3 -10.58 2.91 -11.23
CA SER A 3 -10.96 1.77 -12.06
C SER A 3 -10.91 0.47 -11.23
N LEU A 4 -11.81 -0.47 -11.48
CA LEU A 4 -11.83 -1.78 -10.79
C LEU A 4 -10.46 -2.51 -10.76
N PRO A 5 -9.61 -2.42 -11.82
CA PRO A 5 -8.24 -2.94 -11.78
C PRO A 5 -7.33 -2.28 -10.75
N GLU A 6 -7.42 -0.95 -10.55
CA GLU A 6 -6.59 -0.21 -9.60
C GLU A 6 -6.85 -0.65 -8.16
N ARG A 7 -8.12 -0.84 -7.80
CA ARG A 7 -8.52 -1.24 -6.44
C ARG A 7 -8.00 -2.64 -6.10
N ARG A 8 -8.08 -3.57 -7.04
CA ARG A 8 -7.55 -4.94 -6.86
C ARG A 8 -6.04 -4.92 -6.66
N GLU A 9 -5.32 -4.09 -7.44
CA GLU A 9 -3.87 -3.97 -7.28
C GLU A 9 -3.49 -3.36 -5.93
N GLN A 10 -4.21 -2.34 -5.46
CA GLN A 10 -4.01 -1.78 -4.13
C GLN A 10 -4.16 -2.82 -3.03
N ILE A 11 -5.22 -3.65 -3.08
CA ILE A 11 -5.40 -4.75 -2.14
C ILE A 11 -4.21 -5.71 -2.20
N ARG A 12 -3.77 -6.12 -3.40
CA ARG A 12 -2.61 -7.01 -3.55
C ARG A 12 -1.34 -6.44 -2.92
N LEU A 13 -1.11 -5.13 -3.07
CA LEU A 13 0.04 -4.44 -2.51
C LEU A 13 -0.05 -4.34 -0.98
N VAL A 14 -1.20 -3.91 -0.44
CA VAL A 14 -1.42 -3.80 1.02
C VAL A 14 -1.15 -5.13 1.72
N HIS A 15 -1.58 -6.24 1.13
CA HIS A 15 -1.41 -7.58 1.70
C HIS A 15 -0.20 -8.33 1.13
N ALA A 16 0.72 -7.66 0.41
CA ALA A 16 1.80 -8.32 -0.32
C ALA A 16 2.71 -9.16 0.58
N ALA A 17 3.05 -8.66 1.78
CA ALA A 17 3.87 -9.39 2.73
C ALA A 17 3.21 -10.71 3.16
N PHE A 18 1.92 -10.66 3.52
CA PHE A 18 1.14 -11.83 3.90
C PHE A 18 1.02 -12.84 2.75
N ILE A 19 0.64 -12.38 1.55
CA ILE A 19 0.51 -13.22 0.34
C ILE A 19 1.81 -13.98 0.06
N ARG A 20 2.96 -13.28 0.05
CA ARG A 20 4.26 -13.89 -0.21
C ARG A 20 4.65 -14.89 0.86
N GLN A 21 4.41 -14.58 2.13
CA GLN A 21 4.75 -15.45 3.25
C GLN A 21 3.96 -16.76 3.19
N VAL A 22 2.64 -16.68 2.93
CA VAL A 22 1.78 -17.87 2.74
C VAL A 22 2.30 -18.74 1.59
N VAL A 23 2.63 -18.14 0.44
CA VAL A 23 3.13 -18.87 -0.73
C VAL A 23 4.48 -19.54 -0.46
N ALA A 24 5.42 -18.81 0.15
CA ALA A 24 6.74 -19.33 0.50
C ALA A 24 6.66 -20.50 1.50
N LEU A 25 5.81 -20.40 2.52
CA LEU A 25 5.63 -21.46 3.52
C LEU A 25 4.88 -22.67 2.96
N THR A 26 3.95 -22.46 2.03
CA THR A 26 3.21 -23.55 1.36
C THR A 26 4.11 -24.39 0.45
N GLN A 27 5.13 -23.79 -0.17
CA GLN A 27 6.07 -24.49 -1.04
C GLN A 27 7.15 -25.28 -0.27
N ARG A 28 7.34 -25.00 1.02
CA ARG A 28 8.35 -25.66 1.88
C ARG A 28 7.73 -26.82 2.67
N PRO A 29 8.26 -28.05 2.58
CA PRO A 29 7.77 -29.19 3.34
C PRO A 29 7.77 -28.94 4.86
N GLU A 30 8.83 -28.31 5.36
CA GLU A 30 9.04 -27.93 6.75
C GLU A 30 8.25 -26.68 7.20
N GLY A 31 7.68 -25.92 6.25
CA GLY A 31 6.98 -24.67 6.53
C GLY A 31 5.58 -24.82 7.12
N ARG A 32 5.05 -26.05 7.25
CA ARG A 32 3.67 -26.32 7.67
C ARG A 32 3.31 -25.78 9.05
N ALA A 33 4.20 -25.96 10.04
CA ALA A 33 3.93 -25.51 11.40
C ALA A 33 3.89 -23.97 11.48
N GLU A 34 4.81 -23.31 10.78
CA GLU A 34 4.87 -21.86 10.69
C GLU A 34 3.68 -21.28 9.90
N LEU A 35 3.28 -21.95 8.82
CA LEU A 35 2.08 -21.60 8.06
C LEU A 35 0.83 -21.65 8.95
N GLU A 36 0.67 -22.72 9.73
CA GLU A 36 -0.50 -22.85 10.61
C GLU A 36 -0.49 -21.77 11.71
N ALA A 37 0.67 -21.43 12.27
CA ALA A 37 0.78 -20.34 13.24
C ALA A 37 0.40 -18.97 12.62
N LEU A 38 0.86 -18.70 11.39
CA LEU A 38 0.50 -17.49 10.64
C LEU A 38 -1.01 -17.43 10.39
N LEU A 39 -1.60 -18.53 9.92
CA LEU A 39 -3.04 -18.61 9.63
C LEU A 39 -3.90 -18.52 10.89
N ALA A 40 -3.48 -19.12 12.00
CA ALA A 40 -4.16 -19.00 13.28
C ALA A 40 -4.16 -17.55 13.79
N GLY A 41 -3.07 -16.81 13.60
CA GLY A 41 -3.00 -15.39 13.90
C GLY A 41 -3.97 -14.55 13.07
N ALA A 42 -4.06 -14.82 11.76
CA ALA A 42 -5.02 -14.16 10.87
C ALA A 42 -6.48 -14.49 11.24
N GLU A 43 -6.76 -15.71 11.64
CA GLU A 43 -8.09 -16.14 12.09
C GLU A 43 -8.54 -15.38 13.34
N GLN A 44 -7.63 -15.14 14.29
CA GLN A 44 -7.90 -14.31 15.48
C GLN A 44 -8.17 -12.84 15.15
N GLN A 45 -7.72 -12.36 13.99
CA GLN A 45 -7.97 -11.00 13.49
C GLN A 45 -9.27 -10.92 12.67
N GLY A 46 -10.04 -12.02 12.58
CA GLY A 46 -11.33 -12.05 11.90
C GLY A 46 -11.28 -12.58 10.47
N TRP A 47 -10.14 -13.06 9.98
CA TRP A 47 -10.00 -13.56 8.60
C TRP A 47 -10.38 -15.05 8.46
N SER A 48 -11.36 -15.53 9.21
CA SER A 48 -11.68 -16.95 9.30
C SER A 48 -12.07 -17.58 7.95
N ALA A 49 -12.81 -16.85 7.11
CA ALA A 49 -13.21 -17.31 5.77
C ALA A 49 -12.00 -17.49 4.84
N LEU A 50 -11.15 -16.47 4.75
CA LEU A 50 -9.87 -16.55 4.04
C LEU A 50 -8.99 -17.68 4.55
N VAL A 51 -8.81 -17.80 5.87
CA VAL A 51 -7.96 -18.83 6.48
C VAL A 51 -8.46 -20.23 6.14
N ALA A 52 -9.77 -20.47 6.15
CA ALA A 52 -10.35 -21.75 5.75
C ALA A 52 -9.98 -22.11 4.29
N VAL A 53 -10.01 -21.12 3.39
CA VAL A 53 -9.59 -21.28 1.99
C VAL A 53 -8.08 -21.52 1.86
N LEU A 54 -7.26 -20.73 2.56
CA LEU A 54 -5.80 -20.88 2.52
C LEU A 54 -5.33 -22.24 3.07
N ARG A 55 -5.99 -22.78 4.11
CA ARG A 55 -5.74 -24.15 4.60
C ARG A 55 -6.04 -25.21 3.54
N ARG A 56 -7.09 -25.04 2.73
CA ARG A 56 -7.41 -25.95 1.61
C ARG A 56 -6.39 -25.84 0.48
N ILE A 57 -5.96 -24.62 0.16
CA ILE A 57 -4.87 -24.37 -0.80
C ILE A 57 -3.57 -25.03 -0.32
N ALA A 58 -3.21 -24.90 0.96
CA ALA A 58 -2.02 -25.53 1.53
C ALA A 58 -2.07 -27.07 1.44
N LYS A 59 -3.27 -27.66 1.47
CA LYS A 59 -3.50 -29.11 1.27
C LYS A 59 -3.44 -29.56 -0.19
N GLY A 60 -3.30 -28.63 -1.14
CA GLY A 60 -3.16 -28.93 -2.57
C GLY A 60 -4.39 -28.62 -3.42
N GLU A 61 -5.46 -28.09 -2.84
CA GLU A 61 -6.65 -27.73 -3.61
C GLU A 61 -6.40 -26.47 -4.46
N ARG A 62 -6.78 -26.51 -5.75
CA ARG A 62 -6.55 -25.40 -6.72
C ARG A 62 -7.82 -24.98 -7.46
N SER A 63 -8.99 -25.41 -6.99
CA SER A 63 -10.26 -25.15 -7.66
C SER A 63 -10.63 -23.66 -7.57
N PRO A 64 -11.11 -23.03 -8.66
CA PRO A 64 -11.66 -21.67 -8.60
C PRO A 64 -12.84 -21.53 -7.63
N ALA A 65 -13.57 -22.63 -7.37
CA ALA A 65 -14.68 -22.67 -6.42
C ALA A 65 -14.26 -22.36 -4.97
N LEU A 66 -12.97 -22.41 -4.67
CA LEU A 66 -12.42 -21.98 -3.38
C LEU A 66 -12.69 -20.50 -3.07
N LEU A 67 -12.82 -19.66 -4.09
CA LEU A 67 -13.03 -18.22 -3.93
C LEU A 67 -14.50 -17.87 -3.69
N ASN A 68 -15.41 -18.84 -3.79
CA ASN A 68 -16.84 -18.61 -3.63
C ASN A 68 -17.16 -18.28 -2.17
N GLY A 69 -17.89 -17.17 -1.95
CA GLY A 69 -18.31 -16.74 -0.62
C GLY A 69 -17.26 -15.94 0.16
N LEU A 70 -16.09 -15.67 -0.44
CA LEU A 70 -15.16 -14.67 0.06
C LEU A 70 -15.67 -13.26 -0.30
N ASP A 71 -15.34 -12.29 0.54
CA ASP A 71 -15.50 -10.89 0.14
C ASP A 71 -14.45 -10.49 -0.92
N GLU A 72 -14.51 -9.25 -1.36
CA GLU A 72 -13.63 -8.75 -2.42
C GLU A 72 -12.15 -8.77 -2.01
N GLU A 73 -11.85 -8.43 -0.75
CA GLU A 73 -10.48 -8.35 -0.23
C GLU A 73 -9.89 -9.76 -0.08
N ASP A 74 -10.61 -10.63 0.63
CA ASP A 74 -10.25 -12.03 0.83
C ASP A 74 -10.10 -12.77 -0.51
N GLY A 75 -11.01 -12.51 -1.46
CA GLY A 75 -10.97 -13.08 -2.80
C GLY A 75 -9.70 -12.70 -3.55
N VAL A 76 -9.31 -11.42 -3.52
CA VAL A 76 -8.08 -10.94 -4.17
C VAL A 76 -6.83 -11.56 -3.51
N ILE A 77 -6.80 -11.69 -2.19
CA ILE A 77 -5.69 -12.31 -1.45
C ILE A 77 -5.57 -13.79 -1.83
N ALA A 78 -6.66 -14.55 -1.74
CA ALA A 78 -6.66 -15.99 -2.03
C ALA A 78 -6.33 -16.28 -3.50
N GLU A 79 -6.85 -15.48 -4.45
CA GLU A 79 -6.50 -15.56 -5.87
C GLU A 79 -5.01 -15.28 -6.09
N SER A 80 -4.46 -14.26 -5.43
CA SER A 80 -3.03 -13.93 -5.52
C SER A 80 -2.13 -15.03 -4.98
N VAL A 81 -2.53 -15.71 -3.91
CA VAL A 81 -1.82 -16.90 -3.39
C VAL A 81 -1.88 -18.04 -4.41
N LEU A 82 -3.06 -18.36 -4.95
CA LEU A 82 -3.21 -19.40 -5.97
C LEU A 82 -2.34 -19.13 -7.20
N ARG A 83 -2.32 -17.87 -7.66
CA ARG A 83 -1.50 -17.45 -8.80
C ARG A 83 -0.02 -17.52 -8.48
N GLY A 84 0.39 -17.04 -7.31
CA GLY A 84 1.77 -17.10 -6.83
C GLY A 84 2.32 -18.52 -6.65
N LEU A 85 1.46 -19.48 -6.32
CA LEU A 85 1.84 -20.89 -6.27
C LEU A 85 2.08 -21.51 -7.65
N GLN A 86 1.41 -21.00 -8.69
CA GLN A 86 1.62 -21.42 -10.09
C GLN A 86 2.80 -20.69 -10.73
N ASP A 87 2.89 -19.39 -10.49
CA ASP A 87 3.91 -18.51 -11.02
C ASP A 87 4.39 -17.55 -9.90
N PRO A 88 5.55 -17.82 -9.27
CA PRO A 88 6.13 -16.96 -8.25
C PRO A 88 6.44 -15.54 -8.72
N SER A 89 6.63 -15.32 -10.04
CA SER A 89 6.88 -13.97 -10.58
C SER A 89 5.64 -13.08 -10.57
N SER A 90 4.46 -13.68 -10.41
CA SER A 90 3.18 -12.97 -10.29
C SER A 90 2.94 -12.38 -8.91
N LEU A 91 3.79 -12.67 -7.92
CA LEU A 91 3.60 -12.21 -6.55
C LEU A 91 3.76 -10.69 -6.44
N PRO A 92 2.89 -9.99 -5.70
CA PRO A 92 3.07 -8.56 -5.47
C PRO A 92 4.38 -8.30 -4.72
N ASP A 93 5.00 -7.16 -4.98
CA ASP A 93 6.22 -6.74 -4.30
C ASP A 93 5.84 -5.84 -3.09
N PRO A 94 6.11 -6.26 -1.84
CA PRO A 94 5.80 -5.45 -0.67
C PRO A 94 6.58 -4.14 -0.63
N SER A 95 7.71 -4.02 -1.34
CA SER A 95 8.41 -2.75 -1.49
C SER A 95 7.62 -1.75 -2.35
N GLN A 96 6.77 -2.23 -3.27
CA GLN A 96 5.86 -1.38 -4.05
C GLN A 96 4.70 -0.83 -3.20
N ALA A 97 4.29 -1.53 -2.14
CA ALA A 97 3.31 -1.00 -1.18
C ALA A 97 3.87 0.19 -0.38
N GLN A 98 5.20 0.28 -0.29
CA GLN A 98 5.92 1.41 0.29
C GLN A 98 6.39 2.40 -0.78
N ASP A 99 6.03 2.19 -2.05
CA ASP A 99 6.45 3.07 -3.13
C ASP A 99 5.83 4.45 -2.90
N PRO A 100 6.66 5.45 -2.59
CA PRO A 100 6.18 6.81 -2.43
C PRO A 100 5.43 7.32 -3.68
N THR A 101 5.74 6.75 -4.86
CA THR A 101 5.10 7.11 -6.13
C THR A 101 3.59 6.88 -6.14
N LEU A 102 3.09 5.90 -5.38
CA LEU A 102 1.66 5.62 -5.26
C LEU A 102 0.95 6.56 -4.28
N ALA A 103 1.70 7.15 -3.33
CA ALA A 103 1.19 8.15 -2.41
C ALA A 103 1.17 9.56 -3.03
N ALA A 104 2.05 9.83 -3.99
CA ALA A 104 2.23 11.16 -4.58
C ALA A 104 0.95 11.77 -5.18
N PRO A 105 0.12 11.07 -5.98
CA PRO A 105 -1.12 11.64 -6.52
C PRO A 105 -2.13 12.00 -5.42
N GLY A 106 -2.29 11.13 -4.41
CA GLY A 106 -3.20 11.38 -3.29
C GLY A 106 -2.76 12.56 -2.43
N LEU A 107 -1.45 12.63 -2.12
CA LEU A 107 -0.86 13.76 -1.39
C LEU A 107 -0.98 15.06 -2.18
N ALA A 108 -0.69 15.05 -3.48
CA ALA A 108 -0.85 16.22 -4.35
C ALA A 108 -2.30 16.72 -4.36
N HIS A 109 -3.27 15.83 -4.46
CA HIS A 109 -4.69 16.20 -4.45
C HIS A 109 -5.10 16.83 -3.11
N MET A 110 -4.66 16.26 -1.98
CA MET A 110 -4.94 16.83 -0.66
C MET A 110 -4.24 18.18 -0.43
N ILE A 111 -3.00 18.34 -0.88
CA ILE A 111 -2.27 19.62 -0.82
C ILE A 111 -2.99 20.68 -1.65
N HIS A 112 -3.44 20.33 -2.85
CA HIS A 112 -4.18 21.23 -3.72
C HIS A 112 -5.52 21.62 -3.08
N ALA A 113 -6.29 20.64 -2.58
CA ALA A 113 -7.56 20.88 -1.90
C ALA A 113 -7.39 21.75 -0.64
N ALA A 114 -6.33 21.55 0.15
CA ALA A 114 -6.04 22.32 1.35
C ALA A 114 -5.84 23.83 1.11
N ARG A 115 -5.65 24.26 -0.14
CA ARG A 115 -5.59 25.69 -0.50
C ARG A 115 -6.96 26.38 -0.41
N THR A 116 -8.03 25.64 -0.65
CA THR A 116 -9.40 26.18 -0.76
C THR A 116 -10.38 25.55 0.22
N ASP A 117 -10.09 24.34 0.70
CA ASP A 117 -10.92 23.58 1.63
C ASP A 117 -10.28 23.56 3.03
N PRO A 118 -10.89 24.24 4.03
CA PRO A 118 -10.44 24.21 5.41
C PRO A 118 -10.43 22.80 6.03
N GLN A 119 -11.30 21.89 5.62
CA GLN A 119 -11.31 20.51 6.11
C GLN A 119 -10.09 19.73 5.61
N ALA A 120 -9.78 19.85 4.32
CA ALA A 120 -8.56 19.28 3.75
C ALA A 120 -7.29 19.85 4.42
N LEU A 121 -7.29 21.14 4.75
CA LEU A 121 -6.19 21.79 5.47
C LEU A 121 -5.98 21.20 6.89
N VAL A 122 -7.06 20.95 7.63
CA VAL A 122 -6.98 20.32 8.95
C VAL A 122 -6.49 18.88 8.83
N LEU A 123 -7.02 18.11 7.88
CA LEU A 123 -6.64 16.71 7.67
C LEU A 123 -5.15 16.58 7.34
N ILE A 124 -4.66 17.35 6.38
CA ILE A 124 -3.25 17.30 5.98
C ILE A 124 -2.32 17.86 7.06
N GLY A 125 -2.78 18.84 7.84
CA GLY A 125 -2.05 19.36 9.00
C GLY A 125 -1.86 18.32 10.09
N ASN A 126 -2.92 17.57 10.43
CA ASN A 126 -2.85 16.47 11.41
C ASN A 126 -1.91 15.36 10.94
N MET A 127 -1.96 15.02 9.65
CA MET A 127 -1.07 14.04 9.06
C MET A 127 0.40 14.49 9.10
N ALA A 128 0.68 15.74 8.74
CA ALA A 128 2.03 16.31 8.84
C ALA A 128 2.54 16.34 10.30
N ASP A 129 1.69 16.67 11.26
CA ASP A 129 2.05 16.65 12.69
C ASP A 129 2.43 15.23 13.16
N GLN A 130 1.65 14.22 12.78
CA GLN A 130 1.98 12.81 13.08
C GLN A 130 3.30 12.39 12.41
N MET A 131 3.50 12.72 11.13
CA MET A 131 4.72 12.43 10.39
C MET A 131 5.96 13.10 11.01
N SER A 132 5.81 14.31 11.56
CA SER A 132 6.88 15.03 12.26
C SER A 132 7.37 14.29 13.52
N LYS A 133 6.45 13.63 14.24
CA LYS A 133 6.75 12.90 15.48
C LYS A 133 7.49 11.59 15.23
N VAL A 134 7.31 10.98 14.06
CA VAL A 134 8.02 9.74 13.66
C VAL A 134 9.51 9.99 13.45
N GLY A 135 9.89 11.20 13.00
CA GLY A 135 11.28 11.55 12.74
C GLY A 135 11.80 11.06 11.38
N GLY A 136 13.10 11.28 11.12
CA GLY A 136 13.77 10.83 9.90
C GLY A 136 13.17 11.42 8.61
N SER A 137 13.03 10.57 7.59
CA SER A 137 12.48 10.90 6.26
C SER A 137 11.05 11.47 6.34
N MET A 138 10.22 10.94 7.26
CA MET A 138 8.83 11.38 7.44
C MET A 138 8.72 12.79 8.03
N ALA A 139 9.62 13.16 8.95
CA ALA A 139 9.67 14.52 9.46
C ALA A 139 10.10 15.55 8.40
N ARG A 140 10.98 15.13 7.47
CA ARG A 140 11.36 15.98 6.33
C ARG A 140 10.19 16.19 5.37
N LEU A 141 9.40 15.15 5.11
CA LEU A 141 8.17 15.26 4.31
C LEU A 141 7.12 16.16 4.97
N ALA A 142 6.92 16.04 6.28
CA ALA A 142 6.03 16.93 7.01
C ALA A 142 6.43 18.41 6.84
N GLY A 143 7.73 18.69 6.83
CA GLY A 143 8.27 20.03 6.63
C GLY A 143 7.95 20.68 5.28
N VAL A 144 7.73 19.89 4.22
CA VAL A 144 7.41 20.42 2.88
C VAL A 144 5.91 20.62 2.64
N VAL A 145 5.04 20.02 3.43
CA VAL A 145 3.57 20.14 3.28
C VAL A 145 3.12 21.60 3.30
N ARG A 146 3.57 22.38 4.29
CA ARG A 146 3.16 23.79 4.44
C ARG A 146 3.67 24.69 3.30
N PRO A 147 4.96 24.64 2.91
CA PRO A 147 5.43 25.30 1.69
C PRO A 147 4.63 24.93 0.44
N LEU A 148 4.32 23.64 0.24
CA LEU A 148 3.57 23.17 -0.92
C LEU A 148 2.14 23.74 -0.96
N ILE A 149 1.44 23.79 0.18
CA ILE A 149 0.12 24.43 0.29
C ILE A 149 0.22 25.94 -0.03
N ASN A 150 1.28 26.59 0.43
CA ASN A 150 1.52 28.01 0.18
C ASN A 150 1.96 28.33 -1.26
N GLY A 151 2.12 27.33 -2.13
CA GLY A 151 2.46 27.51 -3.54
C GLY A 151 3.95 27.44 -3.86
N GLU A 152 4.81 27.00 -2.93
CA GLU A 152 6.22 26.73 -3.23
C GLU A 152 6.33 25.53 -4.18
N ARG A 153 7.12 25.66 -5.25
CA ARG A 153 7.29 24.62 -6.28
C ARG A 153 8.75 24.36 -6.62
N ASN A 154 9.70 25.07 -6.01
CA ASN A 154 11.12 24.91 -6.27
C ASN A 154 11.66 23.60 -5.65
N PRO A 155 12.07 22.61 -6.47
CA PRO A 155 12.55 21.33 -5.95
C PRO A 155 13.81 21.45 -5.10
N ASP A 156 14.71 22.38 -5.41
CA ASP A 156 15.98 22.55 -4.69
C ASP A 156 15.77 23.11 -3.28
N GLN A 157 14.72 23.92 -3.10
CA GLN A 157 14.34 24.42 -1.78
C GLN A 157 13.60 23.36 -0.97
N LEU A 158 12.63 22.68 -1.60
CA LEU A 158 11.78 21.69 -0.94
C LEU A 158 12.56 20.42 -0.57
N CYS A 159 13.48 19.96 -1.42
CA CYS A 159 14.22 18.72 -1.20
C CYS A 159 15.48 18.89 -0.34
N ARG A 160 15.71 20.08 0.24
CA ARG A 160 16.97 20.39 0.92
C ARG A 160 17.23 19.46 2.10
N GLY A 161 18.36 18.76 2.05
CA GLY A 161 18.80 17.83 3.10
C GLY A 161 18.07 16.49 3.13
N MET A 162 17.18 16.20 2.17
CA MET A 162 16.48 14.92 2.07
C MET A 162 17.40 13.81 1.55
N ASP A 163 17.10 12.57 1.96
CA ASP A 163 17.64 11.38 1.32
C ASP A 163 17.02 11.16 -0.07
N THR A 164 17.60 10.24 -0.85
CA THR A 164 17.20 9.96 -2.24
C THR A 164 15.72 9.58 -2.36
N GLN A 165 15.21 8.75 -1.45
CA GLN A 165 13.83 8.24 -1.50
C GLN A 165 12.83 9.36 -1.20
N THR A 166 13.09 10.15 -0.17
CA THR A 166 12.24 11.28 0.23
C THR A 166 12.22 12.36 -0.84
N ARG A 167 13.38 12.65 -1.45
CA ARG A 167 13.49 13.58 -2.57
C ARG A 167 12.63 13.13 -3.75
N GLN A 168 12.70 11.85 -4.11
CA GLN A 168 11.94 11.30 -5.23
C GLN A 168 10.42 11.48 -5.04
N LEU A 169 9.92 11.21 -3.83
CA LEU A 169 8.52 11.45 -3.48
C LEU A 169 8.09 12.91 -3.67
N VAL A 170 8.90 13.86 -3.21
CA VAL A 170 8.58 15.30 -3.35
C VAL A 170 8.54 15.70 -4.83
N LEU A 171 9.45 15.18 -5.65
CA LEU A 171 9.47 15.44 -7.10
C LEU A 171 8.22 14.91 -7.79
N GLU A 172 7.74 13.73 -7.40
CA GLU A 172 6.50 13.16 -7.93
C GLU A 172 5.27 13.95 -7.50
N ILE A 173 5.20 14.38 -6.23
CA ILE A 173 4.13 15.26 -5.74
C ILE A 173 4.11 16.56 -6.54
N LEU A 174 5.27 17.16 -6.82
CA LEU A 174 5.37 18.37 -7.64
C LEU A 174 4.90 18.12 -9.08
N GLY A 175 5.22 16.96 -9.65
CA GLY A 175 4.74 16.55 -10.97
C GLY A 175 3.21 16.42 -11.02
N GLU A 176 2.61 15.79 -10.01
CA GLU A 176 1.15 15.64 -9.91
C GLU A 176 0.45 16.98 -9.63
N LEU A 177 1.01 17.84 -8.76
CA LEU A 177 0.51 19.20 -8.54
C LEU A 177 0.52 20.02 -9.83
N GLY A 178 1.59 19.91 -10.63
CA GLY A 178 1.67 20.59 -11.92
C GLY A 178 0.56 20.16 -12.89
N LYS A 179 0.16 18.88 -12.88
CA LYS A 179 -0.97 18.39 -13.67
C LYS A 179 -2.31 18.96 -13.17
N LEU A 180 -2.51 19.01 -11.85
CA LEU A 180 -3.74 19.54 -11.23
C LEU A 180 -3.89 21.04 -11.43
N GLU A 181 -2.78 21.79 -11.50
CA GLU A 181 -2.79 23.25 -11.70
C GLU A 181 -2.87 23.66 -13.18
N ALA A 182 -2.61 22.74 -14.10
CA ALA A 182 -2.72 22.95 -15.54
C ALA A 182 -4.15 22.74 -16.10
N HIS A 183 -5.09 22.28 -15.26
CA HIS A 183 -6.51 22.09 -15.58
C HIS A 183 -7.36 23.12 -14.83
#